data_AF-A0A950CQJ5-F1
#
_entry.id   AF-A0A950CQJ5-F1
#
_cell.length_a   1.000
_cell.length_b   1.000
_cell.length_c   1.000
_cell.angle_alpha   90.00
_cell.angle_beta   90.00
_cell.angle_gamma   90.00
#
_symmetry.space_group_name_H-M   'P 1'
#
loop_
_entity.id
_entity.type
_entity.pdbx_description
1 polymer ?
#
loop_
_entity_poly.entity_id
_entity_poly.type
_entity_poly.pdbx_seq_one_letter_code
_entity_poly.pdbx_strand_id
1 'polypeptide(L)'
;MVISVERVILTVGIVGNIEDIGIENTGVAVDRSHVVFDEWLRTGKPGVYAIGDLVGPPWLAHRASHEGVICVERIAGWRLLRNQEAFASPVHCGTRSEPSWLFRLLISATSR
;
A
#
# COMPACT_ATOMS: atom_id res chain seq x y z
N MET A 1 -27.50 -22.93 15.05
CA MET A 1 -27.23 -23.65 13.79
C MET A 1 -25.75 -23.96 13.75
N VAL A 2 -25.36 -25.23 13.66
CA VAL A 2 -23.96 -25.69 13.68
C VAL A 2 -23.72 -26.49 12.41
N ILE A 3 -22.60 -26.23 11.72
CA ILE A 3 -22.24 -26.88 10.45
C ILE A 3 -20.89 -27.56 10.65
N SER A 4 -20.78 -28.84 10.27
CA SER A 4 -19.53 -29.62 10.37
C SER A 4 -18.90 -29.78 8.99
N VAL A 5 -17.61 -29.43 8.87
CA VAL A 5 -16.83 -29.53 7.63
C VAL A 5 -15.40 -29.97 7.93
N GLU A 6 -14.71 -30.56 6.95
CA GLU A 6 -13.31 -31.00 7.11
C GLU A 6 -12.30 -29.85 7.05
N ARG A 7 -12.60 -28.79 6.28
CA ARG A 7 -11.74 -27.60 6.15
C ARG A 7 -12.61 -26.35 6.01
N VAL A 8 -12.12 -25.24 6.57
CA VAL A 8 -12.73 -23.91 6.47
C VAL A 8 -11.69 -22.94 5.93
N ILE A 9 -12.10 -22.11 4.97
CA ILE A 9 -11.32 -20.97 4.48
C ILE A 9 -12.08 -19.70 4.89
N LEU A 10 -11.39 -18.76 5.54
CA LEU A 10 -11.95 -17.50 6.01
C LEU A 10 -11.32 -16.33 5.25
N THR A 11 -12.10 -15.65 4.41
CA THR A 11 -11.66 -14.50 3.60
C THR A 11 -12.60 -13.31 3.83
N VAL A 12 -12.61 -12.78 5.05
CA VAL A 12 -13.54 -11.73 5.50
C VAL A 12 -13.03 -10.30 5.30
N GLY A 13 -11.82 -10.12 4.78
CA GLY A 13 -11.27 -8.79 4.50
C GLY A 13 -9.74 -8.75 4.51
N ILE A 14 -9.19 -7.54 4.33
CA ILE A 14 -7.77 -7.25 4.35
C ILE A 14 -7.54 -6.10 5.36
N VAL A 15 -6.44 -6.17 6.09
CA VAL A 15 -6.01 -5.18 7.08
C VAL A 15 -4.63 -4.70 6.65
N GLY A 16 -4.35 -3.40 6.77
CA GLY A 16 -3.06 -2.85 6.37
C GLY A 16 -1.95 -3.33 7.28
N ASN A 17 -0.81 -3.69 6.68
CA ASN A 17 0.26 -4.38 7.37
C ASN A 17 1.26 -3.41 8.02
N ILE A 18 0.88 -2.81 9.16
CA ILE A 18 1.56 -1.67 9.81
C ILE A 18 2.50 -2.03 10.98
N GLU A 19 2.52 -3.29 11.42
CA GLU A 19 3.32 -3.74 12.58
C GLU A 19 4.78 -4.03 12.17
N ASP A 20 5.76 -3.97 13.07
CA ASP A 20 7.17 -4.35 12.80
C ASP A 20 7.87 -3.67 11.60
N ILE A 21 7.37 -2.51 11.14
CA ILE A 21 7.97 -1.74 10.02
C ILE A 21 8.67 -0.45 10.47
N GLY A 22 8.79 -0.22 11.77
CA GLY A 22 9.48 0.96 12.32
C GLY A 22 8.68 2.28 12.25
N ILE A 23 7.40 2.24 11.91
CA ILE A 23 6.50 3.41 11.94
C ILE A 23 6.38 4.02 13.33
N GLU A 24 6.46 3.21 14.39
CA GLU A 24 6.23 3.62 15.77
C GLU A 24 7.19 4.74 16.23
N ASN A 25 8.43 4.72 15.73
CA ASN A 25 9.44 5.73 16.06
C ASN A 25 9.33 6.99 15.18
N THR A 26 8.51 6.95 14.13
CA THR A 26 8.45 8.01 13.11
C THR A 26 7.34 9.02 13.41
N GLY A 27 6.31 8.63 14.17
CA GLY A 27 5.16 9.49 14.50
C GLY A 27 4.24 9.73 13.29
N VAL A 28 4.15 8.77 12.39
CA VAL A 28 3.24 8.78 11.24
C VAL A 28 1.83 8.49 11.73
N ALA A 29 0.85 9.27 11.27
CA ALA A 29 -0.56 9.06 11.60
C ALA A 29 -1.13 7.86 10.86
N VAL A 30 -1.94 7.06 11.56
CA VAL A 30 -2.59 5.85 11.05
C VAL A 30 -4.09 5.95 11.35
N ASP A 31 -4.92 5.63 10.37
CA ASP A 31 -6.37 5.47 10.51
C ASP A 31 -6.77 4.06 10.07
N ARG A 32 -7.51 3.32 10.93
CA ARG A 32 -8.07 1.98 10.62
C ARG A 32 -7.08 1.02 9.94
N SER A 33 -5.84 0.93 10.45
CA SER A 33 -4.72 0.13 9.92
C SER A 33 -4.04 0.66 8.65
N HIS A 34 -4.35 1.86 8.19
CA HIS A 34 -3.76 2.48 7.00
C HIS A 34 -3.09 3.78 7.36
N VAL A 35 -1.99 4.10 6.69
CA VAL A 35 -1.28 5.36 6.91
C VAL A 35 -2.13 6.51 6.39
N VAL A 36 -2.12 7.65 7.08
CA VAL A 36 -2.70 8.89 6.55
C VAL A 36 -1.69 9.50 5.58
N PHE A 37 -2.11 9.68 4.33
CA PHE A 37 -1.26 10.18 3.24
C PHE A 37 -1.94 11.31 2.44
N ASP A 38 -1.14 12.06 1.69
CA ASP A 38 -1.62 13.06 0.71
C ASP A 38 -1.71 12.50 -0.72
N GLU A 39 -2.14 13.30 -1.68
CA GLU A 39 -2.25 12.90 -3.10
C GLU A 39 -0.93 12.38 -3.73
N TRP A 40 0.22 12.66 -3.10
CA TRP A 40 1.57 12.26 -3.51
C TRP A 40 2.15 11.15 -2.64
N LEU A 41 1.31 10.47 -1.85
CA LEU A 41 1.70 9.32 -1.01
C LEU A 41 2.67 9.72 0.11
N ARG A 42 2.73 11.02 0.45
CA ARG A 42 3.54 11.53 1.54
C ARG A 42 2.80 11.33 2.85
N THR A 43 3.53 10.89 3.85
CA THR A 43 3.04 10.90 5.22
C THR A 43 3.16 12.32 5.79
N GLY A 44 2.62 12.55 7.00
CA GLY A 44 2.83 13.80 7.74
C GLY A 44 4.30 14.08 8.11
N LYS A 45 5.24 13.17 7.80
CA LYS A 45 6.67 13.30 8.10
C LYS A 45 7.47 13.56 6.81
N PRO A 46 8.28 14.63 6.76
CA PRO A 46 9.14 14.89 5.61
C PRO A 46 10.07 13.72 5.32
N GLY A 47 10.18 13.34 4.03
CA GLY A 47 11.05 12.25 3.60
C GLY A 47 10.49 10.84 3.83
N VAL A 48 9.26 10.70 4.34
CA VAL A 48 8.61 9.41 4.59
C VAL A 48 7.34 9.29 3.76
N TYR A 49 7.26 8.21 2.98
CA TYR A 49 6.17 7.93 2.05
C TYR A 49 5.61 6.52 2.28
N ALA A 50 4.31 6.34 2.02
CA ALA A 50 3.61 5.07 2.17
C ALA A 50 2.98 4.66 0.84
N ILE A 51 3.15 3.40 0.42
CA ILE A 51 2.59 2.84 -0.83
C ILE A 51 1.97 1.45 -0.59
N GLY A 52 1.11 1.00 -1.51
CA GLY A 52 0.54 -0.34 -1.50
C GLY A 52 -0.46 -0.55 -0.36
N ASP A 53 -0.33 -1.67 0.36
CA ASP A 53 -1.30 -2.08 1.38
C ASP A 53 -1.41 -1.12 2.56
N LEU A 54 -0.46 -0.19 2.71
CA LEU A 54 -0.49 0.89 3.70
C LEU A 54 -1.46 2.03 3.32
N VAL A 55 -1.82 2.15 2.05
CA VAL A 55 -2.53 3.31 1.44
C VAL A 55 -4.02 2.99 1.21
N GLY A 56 -4.48 1.84 1.71
CA GLY A 56 -5.86 1.41 1.60
C GLY A 56 -6.27 0.93 0.19
N PRO A 57 -7.56 0.66 -0.02
CA PRO A 57 -8.05 -0.01 -1.22
C PRO A 57 -7.92 0.85 -2.49
N PRO A 58 -7.83 0.24 -3.68
CA PRO A 58 -7.79 -1.21 -3.94
C PRO A 58 -6.42 -1.86 -3.66
N TRP A 59 -6.40 -3.02 -3.00
CA TRP A 59 -5.19 -3.78 -2.65
C TRP A 59 -4.74 -4.67 -3.81
N LEU A 60 -4.12 -4.05 -4.81
CA LEU A 60 -3.67 -4.71 -6.02
C LEU A 60 -2.16 -4.52 -6.16
N ALA A 61 -1.42 -5.60 -6.39
CA ALA A 61 0.03 -5.56 -6.52
C ALA A 61 0.50 -4.58 -7.62
N HIS A 62 -0.22 -4.52 -8.75
CA HIS A 62 0.12 -3.58 -9.82
C HIS A 62 -0.12 -2.12 -9.41
N ARG A 63 -1.13 -1.84 -8.58
CA ARG A 63 -1.35 -0.50 -8.03
C ARG A 63 -0.20 -0.11 -7.10
N ALA A 64 0.21 -0.99 -6.19
CA ALA A 64 1.36 -0.76 -5.30
C ALA A 64 2.64 -0.43 -6.09
N SER A 65 2.91 -1.14 -7.19
CA SER A 65 4.04 -0.87 -8.07
C SER A 65 3.95 0.51 -8.74
N HIS A 66 2.77 0.89 -9.23
CA HIS A 66 2.56 2.21 -9.84
C HIS A 66 2.70 3.34 -8.82
N GLU A 67 2.17 3.18 -7.61
CA GLU A 67 2.34 4.11 -6.51
C GLU A 67 3.81 4.30 -6.14
N GLY A 68 4.60 3.22 -6.16
CA GLY A 68 6.05 3.27 -5.95
C GLY A 68 6.79 4.08 -7.02
N VAL A 69 6.45 3.89 -8.30
CA VAL A 69 7.04 4.67 -9.40
C VAL A 69 6.70 6.16 -9.23
N ILE A 70 5.44 6.49 -8.95
CA ILE A 70 4.99 7.87 -8.75
C ILE A 70 5.71 8.52 -7.55
N CYS A 71 5.86 7.78 -6.45
CA CYS A 71 6.57 8.23 -5.26
C CYS A 71 8.03 8.59 -5.58
N VAL A 72 8.75 7.69 -6.27
CA VAL A 72 10.17 7.90 -6.64
C VAL A 72 10.34 9.04 -7.63
N GLU A 73 9.51 9.12 -8.67
CA GLU A 73 9.52 10.22 -9.63
C GLU A 73 9.28 11.57 -8.93
N ARG A 74 8.40 11.59 -7.92
CA ARG A 74 8.14 12.79 -7.11
C ARG A 74 9.31 13.15 -6.21
N ILE A 75 9.99 12.17 -5.62
CA ILE A 75 11.22 12.36 -4.84
C ILE A 75 12.33 12.91 -5.73
N ALA A 76 12.43 12.43 -6.98
CA ALA A 76 13.42 12.88 -7.96
C ALA A 76 13.10 14.27 -8.56
N GLY A 77 11.97 14.89 -8.22
CA GLY A 77 11.57 16.22 -8.69
C GLY A 77 10.94 16.23 -10.10
N TRP A 78 10.51 15.08 -10.61
CA TRP A 78 9.87 14.99 -11.93
C TRP A 78 8.41 15.45 -11.85
N ARG A 79 7.93 16.12 -12.90
CA ARG A 79 6.53 16.59 -12.98
C ARG A 79 5.65 15.51 -13.59
N LEU A 80 4.77 14.93 -12.79
CA LEU A 80 3.78 13.95 -13.24
C LEU A 80 2.43 14.59 -13.54
N LEU A 81 1.77 14.10 -14.59
CA LEU A 81 0.44 14.55 -15.06
C LEU A 81 -0.68 13.55 -14.75
N ARG A 82 -0.49 12.59 -13.82
CA ARG A 82 -1.44 11.47 -13.64
C ARG A 82 -2.23 11.55 -12.33
N ASN A 83 -3.56 11.33 -12.45
CA ASN A 83 -4.48 11.12 -11.33
C ASN A 83 -4.43 9.67 -10.84
N GLN A 84 -4.33 9.47 -9.53
CA GLN A 84 -4.32 8.17 -8.85
C GLN A 84 -5.62 7.37 -9.03
N GLU A 85 -6.74 8.04 -9.30
CA GLU A 85 -8.07 7.41 -9.38
C GLU A 85 -8.32 6.55 -10.63
N ALA A 86 -7.46 6.64 -11.66
CA ALA A 86 -7.68 5.96 -12.93
C ALA A 86 -7.36 4.45 -12.91
N PHE A 87 -6.68 3.94 -11.88
CA PHE A 87 -6.16 2.56 -11.86
C PHE A 87 -7.03 1.54 -11.10
N ALA A 88 -8.25 1.90 -10.69
CA ALA A 88 -9.21 0.99 -10.06
C ALA A 88 -9.90 0.00 -11.05
N SER A 89 -9.40 -0.14 -12.28
CA SER A 89 -10.02 -1.01 -13.30
C SER A 89 -9.76 -2.49 -12.99
N PRO A 90 -10.74 -3.39 -13.23
CA PRO A 90 -10.60 -4.80 -12.90
C PRO A 90 -9.73 -5.48 -13.96
N VAL A 91 -8.40 -5.50 -13.76
CA VAL A 91 -7.52 -6.38 -14.52
C VAL A 91 -7.40 -7.69 -13.73
N HIS A 92 -7.88 -8.76 -14.35
CA HIS A 92 -7.78 -10.13 -13.85
C HIS A 92 -6.33 -10.45 -13.43
N CYS A 93 -6.10 -10.57 -12.12
CA CYS A 93 -4.86 -11.11 -11.58
C CYS A 93 -4.83 -12.59 -11.94
N GLY A 94 -4.03 -12.97 -12.94
CA GLY A 94 -3.94 -14.35 -13.41
C GLY A 94 -3.57 -15.31 -12.29
N THR A 95 -4.03 -16.56 -12.40
CA THR A 95 -3.80 -17.69 -11.49
C THR A 95 -2.34 -18.16 -11.39
N ARG A 96 -1.36 -17.29 -11.67
CA ARG A 96 0.06 -17.60 -11.53
C ARG A 96 0.46 -17.47 -10.06
N SER A 97 1.01 -18.55 -9.53
CA SER A 97 1.41 -18.78 -8.14
C SER A 97 2.64 -17.97 -7.70
N GLU A 98 2.69 -16.68 -8.02
CA GLU A 98 3.69 -15.77 -7.47
C GLU A 98 3.06 -15.09 -6.25
N PRO A 99 3.63 -15.24 -5.03
CA PRO A 99 3.04 -14.64 -3.84
C PRO A 99 3.06 -13.11 -3.97
N SER A 100 1.89 -12.53 -4.27
CA SER A 100 1.63 -11.08 -4.35
C SER A 100 1.70 -10.38 -2.99
N TRP A 101 1.93 -11.12 -1.90
CA TRP A 101 2.00 -10.67 -0.51
C TRP A 101 3.28 -9.89 -0.14
N LEU A 102 4.09 -9.49 -1.13
CA LEU A 102 5.49 -9.06 -0.93
C LEU A 102 5.74 -7.56 -1.25
N PHE A 103 4.74 -6.69 -1.09
CA PHE A 103 4.92 -5.25 -1.32
C PHE A 103 4.61 -4.42 -0.07
N ARG A 104 5.45 -4.64 0.95
CA ARG A 104 5.54 -3.81 2.15
C ARG A 104 6.64 -2.77 1.90
N LEU A 105 6.28 -1.55 1.52
CA LEU A 105 7.29 -0.52 1.19
C LEU A 105 6.95 0.80 1.87
N LEU A 106 7.72 1.12 2.91
CA LEU A 106 7.98 2.50 3.31
C LEU A 106 9.19 2.97 2.51
N ILE A 107 9.01 4.03 1.74
CA ILE A 107 10.14 4.69 1.10
C ILE A 107 10.56 5.83 2.01
N SER A 108 11.74 5.68 2.63
CA SER A 108 12.40 6.77 3.33
C SER A 108 13.49 7.36 2.43
N ALA A 109 13.26 8.57 1.96
CA ALA A 109 14.26 9.35 1.24
C ALA A 109 14.84 10.37 2.22
N THR A 110 15.99 10.04 2.82
CA THR A 110 16.74 11.01 3.63
C THR A 110 17.47 11.94 2.67
N SER A 111 17.04 13.21 2.56
CA SER A 111 17.85 14.25 1.92
C SER A 111 19.07 14.50 2.80
N ARG A 112 20.27 14.28 2.26
CA ARG A 112 21.44 15.04 2.72
C ARG A 112 21.34 16.46 2.21
#